data_AF-T0Z4I7-F1
#
_entry.id   AF-T0Z4I7-F1
#
_cell.length_a   1.000
_cell.length_b   1.000
_cell.length_c   1.000
_cell.angle_alpha   90.00
_cell.angle_beta   90.00
_cell.angle_gamma   90.00
#
_symmetry.space_group_name_H-M   'P 1'
#
loop_
_entity.id
_entity.type
_entity.pdbx_description
1 polymer ?
#
loop_
_entity_poly.entity_id
_entity_poly.type
_entity_poly.pdbx_seq_one_letter_code
_entity_poly.pdbx_strand_id
1 'polypeptide(L)'
;QEDGHWLQNQWLGGKPYWQGLQLDEAAFPVLLAAALESYGPLSAEGLRTMVERALRFIIRQGPVTGQDRWEEDPGVNLFTLAVSIAALVDGAGFLDPGEREIVYWIADTWNARIERWSWSGKTALAEKLGTSGYYLRAVPEGVLEDAAAKGLPLLIKNRCHDPGLAACDQVSTDFLQLVRYGLRSLSDPWVRESLRAVDALLRQETPAGPAWYRYNGDGYGEHANGDPFDGTGRGRLWPLLVGERGHAVLLGGESPLPYLRSMALMAGPGGLIPEQVWDTVPVPERDLWPGRPTGSAMPLVWAHAEFVKLAVSHERKAPVDRPKGTWERYGGQRPRISWVLWRHRHKVRILPEGQELRFVFEGKALVHWAVDGWEFPSDTPSRPLGLGFEGAVLPVTNLRTGQRILFTFFWPEAERWEGVDYSVEVVEPEEVV
;
A
#
# COMPACT_ATOMS: atom_id res chain seq x y z
N GLN A 1 8.76 -11.02 -15.20
CA GLN A 1 10.21 -11.29 -15.24
C GLN A 1 10.51 -12.62 -14.55
N GLU A 2 11.72 -13.19 -14.64
CA GLU A 2 12.03 -14.50 -14.05
C GLU A 2 11.85 -14.53 -12.53
N ASP A 3 12.27 -13.45 -11.87
CA ASP A 3 12.14 -13.25 -10.43
C ASP A 3 10.72 -12.87 -9.97
N GLY A 4 9.80 -12.66 -10.92
CA GLY A 4 8.39 -12.34 -10.69
C GLY A 4 8.00 -10.87 -10.73
N HIS A 5 8.95 -9.93 -10.87
CA HIS A 5 8.58 -8.53 -11.00
C HIS A 5 7.92 -8.22 -12.35
N TRP A 6 7.16 -7.13 -12.35
CA TRP A 6 6.67 -6.47 -13.55
C TRP A 6 7.46 -5.18 -13.75
N LEU A 7 7.72 -4.86 -15.02
CA LEU A 7 8.46 -3.67 -15.40
C LEU A 7 7.58 -2.44 -15.18
N GLN A 8 8.15 -1.36 -14.64
CA GLN A 8 7.46 -0.08 -14.44
C GLN A 8 6.61 0.33 -15.65
N ASN A 9 7.20 0.27 -16.84
CA ASN A 9 6.45 0.43 -18.08
C ASN A 9 7.20 -0.18 -19.25
N GLN A 10 6.45 -0.38 -20.33
CA GLN A 10 6.94 -1.00 -21.55
C GLN A 10 6.28 -0.40 -22.77
N TRP A 11 7.01 -0.40 -23.89
CA TRP A 11 6.43 -0.14 -25.20
C TRP A 11 5.41 -1.21 -25.58
N LEU A 12 4.50 -0.89 -26.49
CA LEU A 12 3.67 -1.89 -27.16
C LEU A 12 4.61 -2.94 -27.78
N GLY A 13 4.44 -4.21 -27.40
CA GLY A 13 5.37 -5.31 -27.74
C GLY A 13 6.29 -5.77 -26.60
N GLY A 14 6.22 -5.16 -25.42
CA GLY A 14 6.84 -5.67 -24.19
C GLY A 14 8.29 -5.24 -23.95
N LYS A 15 8.84 -4.33 -24.76
CA LYS A 15 10.18 -3.79 -24.54
C LYS A 15 10.17 -2.86 -23.31
N PRO A 16 11.01 -3.10 -22.28
CA PRO A 16 11.10 -2.22 -21.12
C PRO A 16 11.44 -0.77 -21.53
N TYR A 17 10.91 0.20 -20.79
CA TYR A 17 11.32 1.60 -20.90
C TYR A 17 12.00 2.06 -19.61
N TRP A 18 11.24 2.32 -18.55
CA TRP A 18 11.78 2.57 -17.22
C TRP A 18 11.99 1.27 -16.44
N GLN A 19 12.82 1.36 -15.40
CA GLN A 19 13.27 0.22 -14.59
C GLN A 19 12.97 0.41 -13.09
N GLY A 20 12.07 1.34 -12.76
CA GLY A 20 11.57 1.46 -11.40
C GLY A 20 10.87 0.19 -10.95
N LEU A 21 10.82 -0.02 -9.64
CA LEU A 21 10.23 -1.21 -9.03
C LEU A 21 9.02 -0.79 -8.21
N GLN A 22 7.85 -1.12 -8.75
CA GLN A 22 6.55 -0.83 -8.13
C GLN A 22 5.89 -2.15 -7.74
N LEU A 23 5.63 -2.31 -6.45
CA LEU A 23 5.15 -3.58 -5.92
C LEU A 23 3.70 -3.84 -6.31
N ASP A 24 2.91 -2.78 -6.43
CA ASP A 24 1.53 -2.82 -6.91
C ASP A 24 1.44 -3.23 -8.37
N GLU A 25 2.41 -2.87 -9.22
CA GLU A 25 2.43 -3.35 -10.61
C GLU A 25 2.71 -4.85 -10.73
N ALA A 26 3.40 -5.46 -9.76
CA ALA A 26 3.49 -6.91 -9.67
C ALA A 26 2.19 -7.56 -9.13
N ALA A 27 1.43 -6.81 -8.33
CA ALA A 27 0.22 -7.28 -7.66
C ALA A 27 -1.05 -7.15 -8.53
N PHE A 28 -1.18 -6.10 -9.34
CA PHE A 28 -2.35 -5.88 -10.20
C PHE A 28 -2.62 -7.01 -11.21
N PRO A 29 -1.61 -7.60 -11.88
CA PRO A 29 -1.84 -8.75 -12.76
C PRO A 29 -2.40 -9.97 -12.02
N VAL A 30 -2.01 -10.19 -10.77
CA VAL A 30 -2.57 -11.25 -9.92
C VAL A 30 -4.03 -10.96 -9.59
N LEU A 31 -4.35 -9.72 -9.22
CA LEU A 31 -5.73 -9.31 -8.95
C LEU A 31 -6.62 -9.37 -10.19
N LEU A 32 -6.09 -9.00 -11.36
CA LEU A 32 -6.79 -9.14 -12.62
C LEU A 32 -7.09 -10.61 -12.93
N ALA A 33 -6.12 -11.51 -12.74
CA ALA A 33 -6.31 -12.94 -12.90
C ALA A 33 -7.41 -13.45 -11.95
N ALA A 34 -7.35 -13.12 -10.65
CA ALA A 34 -8.34 -13.54 -9.67
C ALA A 34 -9.75 -12.99 -9.97
N ALA A 35 -9.85 -11.74 -10.42
CA ALA A 35 -11.12 -11.14 -10.82
C ALA A 35 -11.71 -11.84 -12.05
N LEU A 36 -10.88 -12.13 -13.07
CA LEU A 36 -11.31 -12.83 -14.28
C LEU A 36 -11.72 -14.28 -14.02
N GLU A 37 -11.04 -14.99 -13.11
CA GLU A 37 -11.40 -16.35 -12.68
C GLU A 37 -12.82 -16.40 -12.08
N SER A 38 -13.27 -15.31 -11.45
CA SER A 38 -14.63 -15.21 -10.91
C SER A 38 -15.73 -15.16 -11.98
N TYR A 39 -15.37 -14.85 -13.24
CA TYR A 39 -16.28 -14.87 -14.39
C TYR A 39 -16.26 -16.19 -15.17
N GLY A 40 -15.36 -17.11 -14.81
CA GLY A 40 -15.22 -18.43 -15.41
C GLY A 40 -13.77 -18.90 -15.36
N PRO A 41 -13.52 -20.23 -15.51
CA PRO A 41 -12.17 -20.78 -15.44
C PRO A 41 -11.25 -20.14 -16.46
N LEU A 42 -10.09 -19.64 -16.03
CA LEU A 42 -9.07 -19.13 -16.94
C LEU A 42 -8.12 -20.25 -17.35
N SER A 43 -8.07 -20.53 -18.65
CA SER A 43 -7.00 -21.32 -19.25
C SER A 43 -6.12 -20.44 -20.12
N ALA A 44 -5.14 -19.79 -19.50
CA ALA A 44 -4.06 -19.11 -20.21
C ALA A 44 -2.73 -19.80 -19.88
N GLU A 45 -1.96 -20.09 -20.93
CA GLU A 45 -0.63 -20.69 -20.79
C GLU A 45 0.26 -19.78 -19.92
N GLY A 46 0.93 -20.38 -18.94
CA GLY A 46 1.82 -19.65 -18.03
C GLY A 46 1.13 -18.76 -16.98
N LEU A 47 -0.20 -18.66 -16.95
CA LEU A 47 -0.92 -17.82 -15.98
C LEU A 47 -0.57 -18.18 -14.53
N ARG A 48 -0.66 -19.46 -14.19
CA ARG A 48 -0.37 -19.93 -12.84
C ARG A 48 1.08 -19.68 -12.45
N THR A 49 2.01 -19.93 -13.38
CA THR A 49 3.44 -19.62 -13.18
C THR A 49 3.68 -18.12 -13.01
N MET A 50 2.96 -17.26 -13.74
CA MET A 50 3.03 -15.81 -13.57
C MET A 50 2.56 -15.40 -12.17
N VAL A 51 1.41 -15.94 -11.72
CA VAL A 51 0.88 -15.66 -10.38
C VAL A 51 1.85 -16.13 -9.29
N GLU A 52 2.33 -17.37 -9.35
CA GLU A 52 3.28 -17.92 -8.37
C GLU A 52 4.56 -17.07 -8.27
N ARG A 53 5.12 -16.65 -9.42
CA ARG A 53 6.31 -15.79 -9.45
C ARG A 53 6.03 -14.41 -8.88
N ALA A 54 4.91 -13.77 -9.25
CA ALA A 54 4.52 -12.47 -8.74
C ALA A 54 4.31 -12.50 -7.22
N LEU A 55 3.61 -13.51 -6.69
CA LEU A 55 3.42 -13.67 -5.25
C LEU A 55 4.75 -13.88 -4.51
N ARG A 56 5.65 -14.71 -5.06
CA ARG A 56 7.00 -14.90 -4.50
C ARG A 56 7.80 -13.60 -4.50
N PHE A 57 7.70 -12.81 -5.56
CA PHE A 57 8.32 -11.48 -5.63
C PHE A 57 7.76 -10.53 -4.57
N ILE A 58 6.43 -10.46 -4.44
CA ILE A 58 5.75 -9.61 -3.45
C ILE A 58 6.21 -9.97 -2.05
N ILE A 59 6.22 -11.25 -1.69
CA ILE A 59 6.67 -11.71 -0.36
C ILE A 59 8.12 -11.29 -0.13
N ARG A 60 9.01 -11.53 -1.09
CA ARG A 60 10.45 -11.25 -0.98
C ARG A 60 10.77 -9.77 -0.81
N GLN A 61 10.10 -8.89 -1.57
CA GLN A 61 10.38 -7.45 -1.56
C GLN A 61 9.59 -6.69 -0.48
N GLY A 62 8.31 -7.00 -0.31
CA GLY A 62 7.40 -6.23 0.53
C GLY A 62 7.69 -6.30 2.04
N PRO A 63 7.07 -5.43 2.84
CA PRO A 63 5.96 -4.52 2.48
C PRO A 63 6.39 -3.19 1.85
N VAL A 64 7.69 -2.97 1.67
CA VAL A 64 8.25 -1.75 1.06
C VAL A 64 8.27 -1.88 -0.45
N THR A 65 7.98 -0.78 -1.13
CA THR A 65 8.11 -0.66 -2.58
C THR A 65 9.25 0.30 -2.95
N GLY A 66 9.82 0.12 -4.15
CA GLY A 66 10.84 1.02 -4.68
C GLY A 66 10.27 2.37 -5.13
N GLN A 67 8.99 2.37 -5.54
CA GLN A 67 8.23 3.57 -5.89
C GLN A 67 6.75 3.35 -5.55
N ASP A 68 6.09 4.39 -5.05
CA ASP A 68 4.63 4.45 -4.92
C ASP A 68 3.94 4.55 -6.30
N ARG A 69 2.60 4.51 -6.32
CA ARG A 69 1.79 4.62 -7.55
C ARG A 69 2.00 5.89 -8.37
N TRP A 70 2.65 6.88 -7.77
CA TRP A 70 3.01 8.13 -8.41
C TRP A 70 4.42 8.11 -9.02
N GLU A 71 5.09 6.96 -8.95
CA GLU A 71 6.43 6.70 -9.47
C GLU A 71 7.53 7.55 -8.83
N GLU A 72 7.32 7.98 -7.58
CA GLU A 72 8.14 9.01 -6.96
C GLU A 72 9.03 8.45 -5.86
N ASP A 73 8.44 7.93 -4.79
CA ASP A 73 9.16 7.72 -3.54
C ASP A 73 9.13 6.25 -3.09
N PRO A 74 10.26 5.72 -2.58
CA PRO A 74 10.29 4.40 -1.98
C PRO A 74 9.67 4.42 -0.58
N GLY A 75 9.24 3.25 -0.11
CA GLY A 75 8.79 3.07 1.27
C GLY A 75 7.55 2.20 1.41
N VAL A 76 6.93 2.29 2.58
CA VAL A 76 5.59 1.75 2.83
C VAL A 76 4.57 2.78 2.35
N ASN A 77 3.95 2.53 1.21
CA ASN A 77 2.82 3.31 0.68
C ASN A 77 1.52 2.52 0.84
N LEU A 78 0.43 3.17 1.26
CA LEU A 78 -0.81 2.48 1.61
C LEU A 78 -1.60 1.95 0.42
N PHE A 79 -1.54 2.62 -0.74
CA PHE A 79 -2.15 2.10 -1.95
C PHE A 79 -1.42 0.81 -2.36
N THR A 80 -0.10 0.88 -2.46
CA THR A 80 0.73 -0.27 -2.84
C THR A 80 0.61 -1.44 -1.86
N LEU A 81 0.61 -1.15 -0.55
CA LEU A 81 0.44 -2.17 0.48
C LEU A 81 -0.95 -2.83 0.42
N ALA A 82 -2.01 -2.05 0.19
CA ALA A 82 -3.37 -2.57 0.05
C ALA A 82 -3.50 -3.53 -1.13
N VAL A 83 -2.96 -3.13 -2.28
CA VAL A 83 -2.96 -3.94 -3.52
C VAL A 83 -2.14 -5.21 -3.32
N SER A 84 -0.99 -5.11 -2.65
CA SER A 84 -0.10 -6.26 -2.38
C SER A 84 -0.73 -7.27 -1.41
N ILE A 85 -1.35 -6.81 -0.31
CA ILE A 85 -2.11 -7.67 0.61
C ILE A 85 -3.22 -8.38 -0.15
N ALA A 86 -3.97 -7.66 -0.97
CA ALA A 86 -5.07 -8.24 -1.72
C ALA A 86 -4.59 -9.28 -2.74
N ALA A 87 -3.49 -9.02 -3.45
CA ALA A 87 -2.90 -9.98 -4.37
C ALA A 87 -2.47 -11.26 -3.67
N LEU A 88 -1.87 -11.17 -2.47
CA LEU A 88 -1.52 -12.36 -1.67
C LEU A 88 -2.75 -13.21 -1.31
N VAL A 89 -3.85 -12.57 -0.92
CA VAL A 89 -5.08 -13.28 -0.52
C VAL A 89 -5.82 -13.84 -1.72
N ASP A 90 -6.16 -13.01 -2.71
CA ASP A 90 -6.93 -13.43 -3.88
C ASP A 90 -6.10 -14.33 -4.82
N GLY A 91 -4.78 -14.13 -4.88
CA GLY A 91 -3.85 -14.98 -5.61
C GLY A 91 -3.70 -16.39 -5.03
N ALA A 92 -4.05 -16.60 -3.75
CA ALA A 92 -4.02 -17.91 -3.11
C ALA A 92 -4.91 -18.96 -3.82
N GLY A 93 -5.93 -18.51 -4.55
CA GLY A 93 -6.79 -19.36 -5.36
C GLY A 93 -6.05 -20.12 -6.48
N PHE A 94 -4.93 -19.57 -6.97
CA PHE A 94 -4.09 -20.19 -8.01
C PHE A 94 -3.03 -21.13 -7.45
N LEU A 95 -2.87 -21.19 -6.13
CA LEU A 95 -1.87 -22.01 -5.47
C LEU A 95 -2.44 -23.34 -5.02
N ASP A 96 -1.61 -24.38 -5.02
CA ASP A 96 -1.97 -25.64 -4.37
C ASP A 96 -2.13 -25.44 -2.85
N PRO A 97 -2.96 -26.22 -2.16
CA PRO A 97 -3.24 -26.02 -0.74
C PRO A 97 -2.00 -25.91 0.16
N GLY A 98 -0.94 -26.68 -0.13
CA GLY A 98 0.32 -26.64 0.64
C GLY A 98 1.15 -25.37 0.44
N GLU A 99 0.88 -24.59 -0.60
CA GLU A 99 1.63 -23.38 -0.96
C GLU A 99 0.99 -22.10 -0.42
N ARG A 100 -0.19 -22.21 0.22
CA ARG A 100 -1.01 -21.06 0.64
C ARG A 100 -0.66 -20.51 2.01
N GLU A 101 0.08 -21.25 2.83
CA GLU A 101 0.32 -20.84 4.21
C GLU A 101 1.17 -19.56 4.27
N ILE A 102 2.24 -19.48 3.46
CA ILE A 102 3.10 -18.30 3.39
C ILE A 102 2.32 -17.03 3.02
N VAL A 103 1.40 -17.11 2.05
CA VAL A 103 0.69 -15.91 1.59
C VAL A 103 -0.21 -15.35 2.68
N TYR A 104 -0.87 -16.20 3.47
CA TYR A 104 -1.70 -15.76 4.58
C TYR A 104 -0.90 -15.25 5.76
N TRP A 105 0.23 -15.90 6.10
CA TRP A 105 1.12 -15.39 7.15
C TRP A 105 1.59 -13.97 6.85
N ILE A 106 1.99 -13.72 5.60
CA ILE A 106 2.48 -12.42 5.15
C ILE A 106 1.34 -11.40 5.08
N ALA A 107 0.23 -11.75 4.44
CA ALA A 107 -0.92 -10.85 4.27
C ALA A 107 -1.52 -10.42 5.62
N ASP A 108 -1.73 -11.35 6.55
CA ASP A 108 -2.27 -11.05 7.87
C ASP A 108 -1.30 -10.19 8.69
N THR A 109 0.00 -10.50 8.64
CA THR A 109 1.04 -9.73 9.33
C THR A 109 1.05 -8.28 8.83
N TRP A 110 1.05 -8.09 7.51
CA TRP A 110 1.05 -6.76 6.91
C TRP A 110 -0.23 -5.99 7.25
N ASN A 111 -1.39 -6.64 7.08
CA ASN A 111 -2.68 -6.02 7.36
C ASN A 111 -2.83 -5.64 8.85
N ALA A 112 -2.33 -6.45 9.78
CA ALA A 112 -2.34 -6.16 11.22
C ALA A 112 -1.40 -5.01 11.63
N ARG A 113 -0.42 -4.64 10.77
CA ARG A 113 0.64 -3.67 11.09
C ARG A 113 0.49 -2.33 10.35
N ILE A 114 -0.50 -2.18 9.47
CA ILE A 114 -0.77 -0.98 8.68
C ILE A 114 -0.65 0.29 9.54
N GLU A 115 -1.39 0.39 10.63
CA GLU A 115 -1.41 1.60 11.46
C GLU A 115 -0.05 1.86 12.12
N ARG A 116 0.58 0.80 12.62
CA ARG A 116 1.91 0.90 13.24
C ARG A 116 2.92 1.52 12.27
N TRP A 117 2.87 1.16 10.99
CA TRP A 117 3.78 1.70 9.98
C TRP A 117 3.37 3.05 9.41
N SER A 118 2.06 3.31 9.28
CA SER A 118 1.57 4.39 8.41
C SER A 118 0.69 5.43 9.09
N TRP A 119 0.35 5.26 10.37
CA TRP A 119 -0.40 6.27 11.13
C TRP A 119 0.55 7.30 11.74
N SER A 120 0.20 8.57 11.62
CA SER A 120 0.83 9.67 12.34
C SER A 120 -0.18 10.36 13.22
N GLY A 121 0.09 10.40 14.52
CA GLY A 121 -0.72 11.11 15.50
C GLY A 121 0.10 12.16 16.23
N LYS A 122 -0.58 13.20 16.74
CA LYS A 122 0.00 14.25 17.59
C LYS A 122 1.18 15.01 16.94
N THR A 123 1.10 15.30 15.65
CA THR A 123 2.04 16.20 14.96
C THR A 123 1.53 17.65 14.96
N ALA A 124 2.42 18.62 14.69
CA ALA A 124 2.02 20.02 14.51
C ALA A 124 1.00 20.18 13.36
N LEU A 125 1.11 19.35 12.31
CA LEU A 125 0.13 19.31 11.23
C LEU A 125 -1.23 18.77 11.71
N ALA A 126 -1.27 17.69 12.49
CA ALA A 126 -2.52 17.16 13.05
C ALA A 126 -3.23 18.19 13.94
N GLU A 127 -2.48 18.90 14.78
CA GLU A 127 -2.99 20.00 15.60
C GLU A 127 -3.57 21.13 14.74
N LYS A 128 -2.84 21.57 13.71
CA LYS A 128 -3.29 22.61 12.77
C LYS A 128 -4.59 22.22 12.05
N LEU A 129 -4.75 20.94 11.73
CA LEU A 129 -5.93 20.40 11.04
C LEU A 129 -7.09 20.07 12.00
N GLY A 130 -6.88 20.15 13.33
CA GLY A 130 -7.89 19.81 14.31
C GLY A 130 -8.32 18.34 14.27
N THR A 131 -7.35 17.44 14.04
CA THR A 131 -7.54 15.99 13.98
C THR A 131 -6.60 15.27 14.95
N SER A 132 -6.96 14.07 15.39
CA SER A 132 -6.11 13.22 16.24
C SER A 132 -4.91 12.63 15.50
N GLY A 133 -4.95 12.60 14.16
CA GLY A 133 -3.89 12.12 13.29
C GLY A 133 -4.43 11.75 11.91
N TYR A 134 -3.59 11.13 11.10
CA TYR A 134 -3.94 10.71 9.74
C TYR A 134 -2.97 9.64 9.23
N TYR A 135 -3.41 8.92 8.20
CA TYR A 135 -2.54 8.07 7.40
C TYR A 135 -1.57 8.89 6.55
N LEU A 136 -0.33 8.41 6.48
CA LEU A 136 0.76 9.02 5.75
C LEU A 136 0.76 8.61 4.26
N ARG A 137 1.28 9.49 3.39
CA ARG A 137 1.48 9.22 1.96
C ARG A 137 2.39 8.01 1.74
N ALA A 138 3.62 8.12 2.22
CA ALA A 138 4.64 7.09 2.15
C ALA A 138 5.52 7.20 3.39
N VAL A 139 6.13 6.10 3.80
CA VAL A 139 6.97 6.05 5.00
C VAL A 139 8.28 5.33 4.72
N PRO A 140 9.45 5.87 5.11
CA PRO A 140 10.74 5.22 4.86
C PRO A 140 10.81 3.78 5.43
N GLU A 141 11.58 2.91 4.77
CA GLU A 141 11.76 1.49 5.15
C GLU A 141 12.15 1.29 6.63
N GLY A 142 12.87 2.25 7.22
CA GLY A 142 13.24 2.22 8.64
C GLY A 142 12.06 2.06 9.60
N VAL A 143 10.82 2.38 9.18
CA VAL A 143 9.61 2.23 10.00
C VAL A 143 9.28 0.78 10.36
N LEU A 144 9.81 -0.17 9.59
CA LEU A 144 9.67 -1.59 9.89
C LEU A 144 10.38 -1.97 11.20
N GLU A 145 11.41 -1.21 11.60
CA GLU A 145 12.14 -1.44 12.85
C GLU A 145 11.83 -0.35 13.90
N ASP A 146 11.75 0.91 13.49
CA ASP A 146 11.61 2.06 14.38
C ASP A 146 10.59 3.09 13.87
N ALA A 147 9.55 3.36 14.67
CA ALA A 147 8.52 4.34 14.35
C ALA A 147 9.07 5.77 14.16
N ALA A 148 10.25 6.09 14.71
CA ALA A 148 10.92 7.38 14.52
C ALA A 148 11.25 7.67 13.05
N ALA A 149 11.34 6.65 12.19
CA ALA A 149 11.54 6.81 10.75
C ALA A 149 10.44 7.66 10.08
N LYS A 150 9.24 7.78 10.68
CA LYS A 150 8.18 8.68 10.22
C LYS A 150 8.59 10.16 10.27
N GLY A 151 9.53 10.53 11.14
CA GLY A 151 10.04 11.90 11.24
C GLY A 151 11.15 12.24 10.24
N LEU A 152 11.60 11.28 9.42
CA LEU A 152 12.62 11.52 8.42
C LEU A 152 12.04 12.22 7.18
N PRO A 153 12.82 13.08 6.50
CA PRO A 153 12.39 13.74 5.28
C PRO A 153 12.14 12.71 4.16
N LEU A 154 11.07 12.94 3.40
CA LEU A 154 10.83 12.28 2.12
C LEU A 154 10.77 13.36 1.03
N LEU A 155 11.42 13.09 -0.10
CA LEU A 155 11.54 14.06 -1.18
C LEU A 155 10.16 14.39 -1.75
N ILE A 156 9.87 15.68 -1.92
CA ILE A 156 8.74 16.09 -2.76
C ILE A 156 9.30 16.40 -4.16
N LYS A 157 9.03 15.50 -5.12
CA LYS A 157 9.50 15.66 -6.50
C LYS A 157 8.82 16.83 -7.22
N ASN A 158 9.39 17.20 -8.37
CA ASN A 158 8.80 18.14 -9.32
C ASN A 158 8.70 19.58 -8.78
N ARG A 159 9.59 19.95 -7.84
CA ARG A 159 9.69 21.31 -7.31
C ARG A 159 11.05 21.90 -7.61
N CYS A 160 11.11 23.23 -7.77
CA CYS A 160 12.37 23.94 -7.88
C CYS A 160 13.22 23.74 -6.62
N HIS A 161 12.59 23.78 -5.44
CA HIS A 161 13.21 23.55 -4.14
C HIS A 161 12.32 22.58 -3.34
N ASP A 162 12.94 21.54 -2.79
CA ASP A 162 12.27 20.60 -1.89
C ASP A 162 11.87 21.34 -0.59
N PRO A 163 10.58 21.29 -0.18
CA PRO A 163 10.15 21.82 1.10
C PRO A 163 10.73 21.07 2.30
N GLY A 164 11.36 19.90 2.11
CA GLY A 164 12.00 19.14 3.18
C GLY A 164 11.02 18.59 4.21
N LEU A 165 9.81 18.22 3.75
CA LEU A 165 8.76 17.70 4.63
C LEU A 165 9.11 16.31 5.15
N ALA A 166 9.00 16.11 6.46
CA ALA A 166 9.04 14.79 7.06
C ALA A 166 7.90 13.91 6.52
N ALA A 167 8.10 12.60 6.48
CA ALA A 167 7.06 11.65 6.07
C ALA A 167 5.76 11.83 6.88
N CYS A 168 5.88 12.15 8.18
CA CYS A 168 4.77 12.39 9.08
C CYS A 168 3.93 13.64 8.76
N ASP A 169 4.42 14.51 7.88
CA ASP A 169 3.76 15.73 7.42
C ASP A 169 3.30 15.62 5.94
N GLN A 170 3.39 14.43 5.34
CA GLN A 170 2.90 14.15 3.99
C GLN A 170 1.66 13.27 4.02
N VAL A 171 0.58 13.78 3.44
CA VAL A 171 -0.76 13.19 3.41
C VAL A 171 -1.20 13.02 1.96
N SER A 172 -1.75 11.86 1.64
CA SER A 172 -2.32 11.55 0.32
C SER A 172 -3.69 10.88 0.44
N THR A 173 -4.37 10.70 -0.69
CA THR A 173 -5.64 9.96 -0.76
C THR A 173 -5.45 8.43 -0.75
N ASP A 174 -4.22 7.93 -0.72
CA ASP A 174 -3.87 6.53 -0.99
C ASP A 174 -4.52 5.55 0.00
N PHE A 175 -4.77 5.97 1.24
CA PHE A 175 -5.43 5.14 2.26
C PHE A 175 -6.86 4.73 1.88
N LEU A 176 -7.53 5.46 0.96
CA LEU A 176 -8.87 5.09 0.46
C LEU A 176 -8.87 3.69 -0.16
N GLN A 177 -7.73 3.22 -0.64
CA GLN A 177 -7.57 1.87 -1.16
C GLN A 177 -7.79 0.79 -0.10
N LEU A 178 -7.42 1.05 1.15
CA LEU A 178 -7.71 0.16 2.29
C LEU A 178 -9.22 -0.09 2.43
N VAL A 179 -10.02 0.94 2.21
CA VAL A 179 -11.48 0.89 2.32
C VAL A 179 -12.09 0.22 1.08
N ARG A 180 -11.61 0.62 -0.11
CA ARG A 180 -12.06 0.04 -1.38
C ARG A 180 -11.86 -1.47 -1.41
N TYR A 181 -10.67 -1.95 -1.01
CA TYR A 181 -10.28 -3.36 -1.03
C TYR A 181 -10.68 -4.14 0.23
N GLY A 182 -11.35 -3.50 1.19
CA GLY A 182 -11.95 -4.21 2.32
C GLY A 182 -10.97 -4.58 3.44
N LEU A 183 -9.85 -3.87 3.56
CA LEU A 183 -8.90 -4.01 4.66
C LEU A 183 -9.34 -3.18 5.87
N ARG A 184 -10.00 -2.04 5.64
CA ARG A 184 -10.60 -1.20 6.70
C ARG A 184 -12.01 -0.80 6.32
N SER A 185 -12.83 -0.49 7.33
CA SER A 185 -14.17 0.08 7.15
C SER A 185 -14.08 1.59 7.01
N LEU A 186 -15.02 2.21 6.30
CA LEU A 186 -15.18 3.67 6.32
C LEU A 186 -15.51 4.21 7.73
N SER A 187 -16.08 3.37 8.58
CA SER A 187 -16.39 3.72 9.97
C SER A 187 -15.18 3.66 10.91
N ASP A 188 -14.05 3.13 10.44
CA ASP A 188 -12.83 3.02 11.22
C ASP A 188 -12.34 4.42 11.68
N PRO A 189 -11.99 4.61 12.97
CA PRO A 189 -11.57 5.90 13.48
C PRO A 189 -10.38 6.51 12.72
N TRP A 190 -9.37 5.71 12.37
CA TRP A 190 -8.20 6.21 11.63
C TRP A 190 -8.57 6.64 10.22
N VAL A 191 -9.47 5.90 9.56
CA VAL A 191 -9.99 6.26 8.23
C VAL A 191 -10.76 7.58 8.29
N ARG A 192 -11.63 7.78 9.29
CA ARG A 192 -12.41 9.00 9.46
C ARG A 192 -11.54 10.23 9.71
N GLU A 193 -10.55 10.11 10.57
CA GLU A 193 -9.61 11.20 10.86
C GLU A 193 -8.75 11.52 9.64
N SER A 194 -8.32 10.50 8.89
CA SER A 194 -7.60 10.69 7.62
C SER A 194 -8.44 11.38 6.54
N LEU A 195 -9.74 11.07 6.45
CA LEU A 195 -10.67 11.78 5.55
C LEU A 195 -10.74 13.28 5.89
N ARG A 196 -10.81 13.63 7.18
CA ARG A 196 -10.80 15.03 7.63
C ARG A 196 -9.50 15.74 7.24
N ALA A 197 -8.35 15.10 7.47
CA ALA A 197 -7.05 15.66 7.11
C ALA A 197 -6.92 15.87 5.59
N VAL A 198 -7.29 14.86 4.79
CA VAL A 198 -7.28 14.95 3.33
C VAL A 198 -8.21 16.03 2.81
N ASP A 199 -9.41 16.16 3.38
CA ASP A 199 -10.36 17.20 2.94
C ASP A 199 -9.91 18.60 3.32
N ALA A 200 -9.23 18.76 4.45
CA ALA A 200 -8.68 20.05 4.85
C ALA A 200 -7.44 20.46 4.03
N LEU A 201 -6.62 19.50 3.60
CA LEU A 201 -5.35 19.76 2.91
C LEU A 201 -5.43 19.70 1.38
N LEU A 202 -6.16 18.73 0.85
CA LEU A 202 -6.02 18.32 -0.55
C LEU A 202 -7.27 18.63 -1.37
N ARG A 203 -8.40 18.92 -0.74
CA ARG A 203 -9.67 19.19 -1.43
C ARG A 203 -9.76 20.64 -1.88
N GLN A 204 -10.25 20.85 -3.09
CA GLN A 204 -10.62 22.16 -3.58
C GLN A 204 -11.95 22.15 -4.32
N GLU A 205 -12.75 23.19 -4.10
CA GLU A 205 -13.98 23.43 -4.85
C GLU A 205 -13.68 24.06 -6.20
N THR A 206 -14.34 23.55 -7.24
CA THR A 206 -14.33 24.13 -8.58
C THR A 206 -15.76 24.33 -9.07
N PRO A 207 -16.00 25.11 -10.13
CA PRO A 207 -17.31 25.17 -10.78
C PRO A 207 -17.83 23.81 -11.27
N ALA A 208 -16.94 22.83 -11.48
CA ALA A 208 -17.29 21.46 -11.86
C ALA A 208 -17.57 20.55 -10.66
N GLY A 209 -17.40 21.02 -9.42
CA GLY A 209 -17.49 20.24 -8.19
C GLY A 209 -16.14 20.08 -7.48
N PRO A 210 -16.10 19.38 -6.32
CA PRO A 210 -14.87 19.20 -5.57
C PRO A 210 -13.92 18.23 -6.25
N ALA A 211 -12.62 18.53 -6.17
CA ALA A 211 -11.55 17.63 -6.59
C ALA A 211 -10.39 17.66 -5.58
N TRP A 212 -9.45 16.72 -5.74
CA TRP A 212 -8.33 16.54 -4.82
C TRP A 212 -7.00 16.60 -5.56
N TYR A 213 -5.99 17.16 -4.89
CA TYR A 213 -4.59 16.96 -5.23
C TYR A 213 -4.13 15.56 -4.81
N ARG A 214 -3.04 15.07 -5.41
CA ARG A 214 -2.42 13.77 -5.07
C ARG A 214 -1.96 13.72 -3.62
N TYR A 215 -1.19 14.72 -3.21
CA TYR A 215 -0.66 14.91 -1.86
C TYR A 215 -0.19 16.35 -1.64
N ASN A 216 0.03 16.76 -0.40
CA ASN A 216 0.43 18.12 -0.09
C ASN A 216 1.86 18.41 -0.54
N GLY A 217 2.03 19.50 -1.29
CA GLY A 217 3.32 19.90 -1.84
C GLY A 217 3.62 19.35 -3.23
N ASP A 218 2.77 18.52 -3.83
CA ASP A 218 2.94 18.01 -5.20
C ASP A 218 3.35 19.12 -6.18
N GLY A 219 4.38 18.83 -6.98
CA GLY A 219 4.95 19.74 -7.97
C GLY A 219 4.65 19.38 -9.42
N TYR A 220 3.97 18.26 -9.68
CA TYR A 220 3.75 17.78 -11.04
C TYR A 220 2.53 18.43 -11.70
N GLY A 221 2.75 19.57 -12.33
CA GLY A 221 1.74 20.29 -13.08
C GLY A 221 2.26 21.65 -13.52
N GLU A 222 1.42 22.46 -14.14
CA GLU A 222 1.80 23.77 -14.63
C GLU A 222 2.41 24.67 -13.55
N HIS A 223 3.09 25.73 -13.96
CA HIS A 223 3.54 26.82 -13.09
C HIS A 223 2.39 27.73 -12.66
N ALA A 224 2.63 28.61 -11.68
CA ALA A 224 1.60 29.50 -11.14
C ALA A 224 0.96 30.43 -12.18
N ASN A 225 1.72 30.80 -13.23
CA ASN A 225 1.27 31.61 -14.36
C ASN A 225 0.64 30.79 -15.50
N GLY A 226 0.51 29.47 -15.33
CA GLY A 226 0.02 28.55 -16.36
C GLY A 226 1.09 28.10 -17.37
N ASP A 227 2.38 28.35 -17.14
CA ASP A 227 3.45 27.71 -17.93
C ASP A 227 3.37 26.20 -17.87
N PRO A 228 3.52 25.49 -19.01
CA PRO A 228 3.57 24.03 -19.02
C PRO A 228 4.61 23.50 -18.04
N PHE A 229 4.34 22.32 -17.50
CA PHE A 229 5.30 21.60 -16.68
C PHE A 229 6.59 21.34 -17.48
N ASP A 230 7.75 21.63 -16.87
CA ASP A 230 9.08 21.52 -17.49
C ASP A 230 10.04 20.66 -16.66
N GLY A 231 9.50 19.87 -15.73
CA GLY A 231 10.25 19.15 -14.70
C GLY A 231 10.03 19.73 -13.30
N THR A 232 9.53 20.97 -13.20
CA THR A 232 9.05 21.54 -11.95
C THR A 232 7.72 22.28 -12.12
N GLY A 233 6.97 22.44 -11.03
CA GLY A 233 5.75 23.23 -11.07
C GLY A 233 4.90 23.08 -9.81
N ARG A 234 3.58 23.02 -10.02
CA ARG A 234 2.58 22.81 -8.97
C ARG A 234 1.58 21.77 -9.45
N GLY A 235 1.44 20.69 -8.68
CA GLY A 235 0.41 19.68 -8.90
C GLY A 235 -0.98 20.28 -8.89
N ARG A 236 -1.85 19.77 -9.77
CA ARG A 236 -3.23 20.25 -9.93
C ARG A 236 -4.23 19.20 -9.47
N LEU A 237 -5.51 19.44 -9.68
CA LEU A 237 -6.59 18.59 -9.20
C LEU A 237 -6.82 17.41 -10.16
N TRP A 238 -7.01 16.21 -9.63
CA TRP A 238 -7.13 14.98 -10.44
C TRP A 238 -8.58 14.47 -10.46
N PRO A 239 -9.26 14.43 -11.64
CA PRO A 239 -10.60 13.84 -11.74
C PRO A 239 -10.65 12.37 -11.30
N LEU A 240 -9.55 11.62 -11.49
CA LEU A 240 -9.39 10.27 -10.97
C LEU A 240 -9.73 10.18 -9.46
N LEU A 241 -9.20 11.10 -8.66
CA LEU A 241 -9.35 11.08 -7.20
C LEU A 241 -10.78 11.44 -6.75
N VAL A 242 -11.53 12.15 -7.59
CA VAL A 242 -12.97 12.35 -7.41
C VAL A 242 -13.70 11.00 -7.50
N GLY A 243 -13.32 10.16 -8.45
CA GLY A 243 -13.85 8.81 -8.59
C GLY A 243 -13.51 7.92 -7.40
N GLU A 244 -12.25 7.92 -6.95
CA GLU A 244 -11.82 7.17 -5.76
C GLU A 244 -12.58 7.59 -4.51
N ARG A 245 -12.78 8.91 -4.31
CA ARG A 245 -13.63 9.41 -3.21
C ARG A 245 -15.08 8.97 -3.37
N GLY A 246 -15.61 8.96 -4.59
CA GLY A 246 -16.96 8.46 -4.89
C GLY A 246 -17.15 7.01 -4.44
N HIS A 247 -16.15 6.14 -4.58
CA HIS A 247 -16.20 4.78 -4.06
C HIS A 247 -16.25 4.74 -2.53
N ALA A 248 -15.49 5.60 -1.85
CA ALA A 248 -15.55 5.70 -0.39
C ALA A 248 -16.94 6.16 0.08
N VAL A 249 -17.53 7.16 -0.57
CA VAL A 249 -18.90 7.63 -0.30
C VAL A 249 -19.95 6.54 -0.53
N LEU A 250 -19.83 5.78 -1.62
CA LEU A 250 -20.68 4.62 -1.87
C LEU A 250 -20.62 3.62 -0.72
N LEU A 251 -19.43 3.35 -0.19
CA LEU A 251 -19.23 2.45 0.94
C LEU A 251 -19.74 3.00 2.28
N GLY A 252 -19.94 4.30 2.37
CA GLY A 252 -20.65 4.95 3.48
C GLY A 252 -22.18 4.83 3.39
N GLY A 253 -22.70 4.24 2.31
CA GLY A 253 -24.14 4.14 2.05
C GLY A 253 -24.73 5.37 1.34
N GLU A 254 -23.89 6.30 0.90
CA GLU A 254 -24.31 7.51 0.20
C GLU A 254 -24.27 7.33 -1.33
N SER A 255 -24.94 8.23 -2.06
CA SER A 255 -24.96 8.17 -3.52
C SER A 255 -23.68 8.77 -4.13
N PRO A 256 -22.92 8.03 -4.96
CA PRO A 256 -21.76 8.55 -5.68
C PRO A 256 -22.11 9.43 -6.90
N LEU A 257 -23.40 9.62 -7.23
CA LEU A 257 -23.81 10.40 -8.41
C LEU A 257 -23.22 11.82 -8.48
N PRO A 258 -23.08 12.59 -7.37
CA PRO A 258 -22.41 13.90 -7.41
C PRO A 258 -20.95 13.82 -7.88
N TYR A 259 -20.24 12.75 -7.54
CA TYR A 259 -18.84 12.53 -7.93
C TYR A 259 -18.74 12.18 -9.42
N LEU A 260 -19.63 11.30 -9.92
CA LEU A 260 -19.74 11.02 -11.35
C LEU A 260 -20.05 12.29 -12.16
N ARG A 261 -21.00 13.11 -11.70
CA ARG A 261 -21.30 14.40 -12.34
C ARG A 261 -20.09 15.32 -12.36
N SER A 262 -19.35 15.38 -11.26
CA SER A 262 -18.16 16.23 -11.16
C SER A 262 -17.07 15.79 -12.16
N MET A 263 -16.78 14.49 -12.23
CA MET A 263 -15.85 13.93 -13.22
C MET A 263 -16.28 14.24 -14.66
N ALA A 264 -17.59 14.14 -14.96
CA ALA A 264 -18.11 14.46 -16.30
C ALA A 264 -18.01 15.96 -16.64
N LEU A 265 -18.22 16.85 -15.67
CA LEU A 265 -18.08 18.29 -15.85
C LEU A 265 -16.61 18.73 -16.02
N MET A 266 -15.68 17.95 -15.49
CA MET A 266 -14.23 18.15 -15.64
C MET A 266 -13.69 17.71 -17.01
N ALA A 267 -14.49 17.00 -17.81
CA ALA A 267 -14.10 16.57 -19.14
C ALA A 267 -14.00 17.75 -20.13
N GLY A 268 -13.16 17.60 -21.16
CA GLY A 268 -13.13 18.50 -22.31
C GLY A 268 -14.40 18.40 -23.18
N PRO A 269 -14.56 19.27 -24.20
CA PRO A 269 -15.77 19.30 -25.04
C PRO A 269 -16.14 17.98 -25.71
N GLY A 270 -15.15 17.12 -25.98
CA GLY A 270 -15.34 15.78 -26.54
C GLY A 270 -15.69 14.68 -25.52
N GLY A 271 -15.88 15.02 -24.24
CA GLY A 271 -16.14 14.05 -23.18
C GLY A 271 -14.91 13.29 -22.68
N LEU A 272 -13.70 13.72 -23.07
CA LEU A 272 -12.45 13.14 -22.61
C LEU A 272 -12.10 13.68 -21.22
N ILE A 273 -12.03 12.79 -20.22
CA ILE A 273 -11.60 13.10 -18.86
C ILE A 273 -10.06 13.25 -18.84
N PRO A 274 -9.52 14.40 -18.40
CA PRO A 274 -8.07 14.62 -18.36
C PRO A 274 -7.43 13.96 -17.12
N GLU A 275 -6.10 13.95 -17.10
CA GLU A 275 -5.31 13.66 -15.91
C GLU A 275 -5.51 14.74 -14.84
N GLN A 276 -5.40 16.02 -15.22
CA GLN A 276 -5.49 17.14 -14.30
C GLN A 276 -6.43 18.25 -14.79
N VAL A 277 -7.10 18.92 -13.85
CA VAL A 277 -7.91 20.12 -14.09
C VAL A 277 -7.38 21.34 -13.34
N TRP A 278 -7.56 22.52 -13.94
CA TRP A 278 -7.10 23.78 -13.38
C TRP A 278 -7.84 24.11 -12.09
N ASP A 279 -7.13 24.71 -11.15
CA ASP A 279 -7.51 24.77 -9.74
C ASP A 279 -7.49 26.20 -9.19
N THR A 280 -7.22 27.21 -10.00
CA THR A 280 -7.06 28.58 -9.51
C THR A 280 -7.63 29.63 -10.46
N VAL A 281 -7.25 30.89 -10.26
CA VAL A 281 -7.63 32.03 -11.10
C VAL A 281 -7.47 31.66 -12.58
N PRO A 282 -8.47 31.90 -13.43
CA PRO A 282 -8.39 31.55 -14.84
C PRO A 282 -7.23 32.26 -15.54
N VAL A 283 -6.65 31.59 -16.54
CA VAL A 283 -5.63 32.16 -17.44
C VAL A 283 -6.16 32.00 -18.88
N PRO A 284 -7.02 32.93 -19.34
CA PRO A 284 -7.74 32.80 -20.62
C PRO A 284 -6.81 32.70 -21.83
N GLU A 285 -5.64 33.35 -21.80
CA GLU A 285 -4.65 33.33 -22.87
C GLU A 285 -4.07 31.92 -23.13
N ARG A 286 -4.32 30.99 -22.20
CA ARG A 286 -3.85 29.59 -22.23
C ARG A 286 -4.99 28.58 -22.13
N ASP A 287 -6.24 29.04 -22.22
CA ASP A 287 -7.44 28.24 -22.06
C ASP A 287 -7.52 27.47 -20.73
N LEU A 288 -6.93 28.02 -19.67
CA LEU A 288 -6.97 27.42 -18.33
C LEU A 288 -8.11 28.03 -17.51
N TRP A 289 -9.10 27.21 -17.19
CA TRP A 289 -10.30 27.62 -16.45
C TRP A 289 -10.54 26.69 -15.25
N PRO A 290 -10.85 27.20 -14.05
CA PRO A 290 -11.03 26.34 -12.89
C PRO A 290 -12.08 25.23 -13.13
N GLY A 291 -11.70 23.99 -12.82
CA GLY A 291 -12.49 22.78 -13.07
C GLY A 291 -12.48 22.28 -14.51
N ARG A 292 -11.64 22.85 -15.40
CA ARG A 292 -11.47 22.40 -16.80
C ARG A 292 -10.08 21.79 -17.04
N PRO A 293 -9.90 20.99 -18.11
CA PRO A 293 -8.62 20.36 -18.41
C PRO A 293 -7.44 21.34 -18.42
N THR A 294 -6.29 20.86 -17.95
CA THR A 294 -4.98 21.53 -18.07
C THR A 294 -4.23 21.08 -19.34
N GLY A 295 -2.93 21.35 -19.44
CA GLY A 295 -2.05 20.82 -20.49
C GLY A 295 -1.54 19.39 -20.25
N SER A 296 -1.89 18.78 -19.11
CA SER A 296 -1.62 17.37 -18.80
C SER A 296 -2.28 16.38 -19.78
N ALA A 297 -1.99 15.08 -19.61
CA ALA A 297 -2.50 14.04 -20.50
C ALA A 297 -4.04 14.04 -20.59
N MET A 298 -4.59 14.08 -21.82
CA MET A 298 -6.02 13.93 -22.08
C MET A 298 -6.24 13.15 -23.40
N PRO A 299 -6.95 12.01 -23.37
CA PRO A 299 -7.59 11.39 -22.22
C PRO A 299 -6.60 10.67 -21.28
N LEU A 300 -6.88 10.66 -19.98
CA LEU A 300 -6.26 9.69 -19.07
C LEU A 300 -7.14 8.44 -19.01
N VAL A 301 -6.64 7.31 -19.53
CA VAL A 301 -7.38 6.03 -19.55
C VAL A 301 -7.76 5.59 -18.13
N TRP A 302 -6.89 5.84 -17.14
CA TRP A 302 -7.16 5.54 -15.74
C TRP A 302 -8.39 6.32 -15.20
N ALA A 303 -8.48 7.62 -15.46
CA ALA A 303 -9.65 8.42 -15.02
C ALA A 303 -10.95 7.95 -15.67
N HIS A 304 -10.91 7.52 -16.94
CA HIS A 304 -12.08 6.93 -17.62
C HIS A 304 -12.47 5.58 -17.01
N ALA A 305 -11.48 4.72 -16.75
CA ALA A 305 -11.73 3.45 -16.08
C ALA A 305 -12.34 3.67 -14.69
N GLU A 306 -11.85 4.65 -13.92
CA GLU A 306 -12.41 4.99 -12.62
C GLU A 306 -13.86 5.48 -12.71
N PHE A 307 -14.17 6.33 -13.70
CA PHE A 307 -15.55 6.77 -13.95
C PHE A 307 -16.48 5.58 -14.21
N VAL A 308 -16.08 4.66 -15.10
CA VAL A 308 -16.87 3.47 -15.43
C VAL A 308 -17.01 2.55 -14.22
N LYS A 309 -15.91 2.32 -13.48
CA LYS A 309 -15.94 1.50 -12.27
C LYS A 309 -16.89 2.09 -11.23
N LEU A 310 -16.87 3.40 -11.00
CA LEU A 310 -17.77 4.05 -10.05
C LEU A 310 -19.23 3.97 -10.50
N ALA A 311 -19.51 4.17 -11.80
CA ALA A 311 -20.86 4.05 -12.36
C ALA A 311 -21.41 2.62 -12.19
N VAL A 312 -20.63 1.60 -12.53
CA VAL A 312 -21.04 0.20 -12.33
C VAL A 312 -21.19 -0.12 -10.84
N SER A 313 -20.33 0.44 -10.00
CA SER A 313 -20.39 0.24 -8.54
C SER A 313 -21.63 0.88 -7.92
N HIS A 314 -22.09 2.01 -8.46
CA HIS A 314 -23.34 2.65 -8.05
C HIS A 314 -24.55 1.72 -8.26
N GLU A 315 -24.61 1.04 -9.41
CA GLU A 315 -25.66 0.07 -9.71
C GLU A 315 -25.56 -1.16 -8.80
N ARG A 316 -24.34 -1.66 -8.59
CA ARG A 316 -24.09 -2.87 -7.77
C ARG A 316 -24.11 -2.64 -6.26
N LYS A 317 -24.16 -1.38 -5.81
CA LYS A 317 -24.07 -0.97 -4.38
C LYS A 317 -22.78 -1.44 -3.68
N ALA A 318 -21.75 -1.75 -4.44
CA ALA A 318 -20.43 -2.15 -3.96
C ALA A 318 -19.37 -1.85 -5.03
N PRO A 319 -18.10 -1.57 -4.67
CA PRO A 319 -17.02 -1.41 -5.64
C PRO A 319 -16.90 -2.64 -6.53
N VAL A 320 -17.03 -2.44 -7.84
CA VAL A 320 -16.99 -3.50 -8.85
C VAL A 320 -15.65 -4.22 -8.90
N ASP A 321 -14.57 -3.54 -8.53
CA ASP A 321 -13.19 -4.02 -8.54
C ASP A 321 -12.67 -4.39 -7.14
N ARG A 322 -13.55 -4.63 -6.17
CA ARG A 322 -13.15 -5.12 -4.85
C ARG A 322 -12.66 -6.57 -4.95
N PRO A 323 -11.44 -6.90 -4.48
CA PRO A 323 -10.95 -8.26 -4.41
C PRO A 323 -11.83 -9.10 -3.47
N LYS A 324 -12.39 -10.18 -4.02
CA LYS A 324 -13.43 -10.98 -3.35
C LYS A 324 -12.85 -11.76 -2.18
N GLY A 325 -11.73 -12.44 -2.38
CA GLY A 325 -11.08 -13.25 -1.33
C GLY A 325 -10.63 -12.37 -0.16
N THR A 326 -10.09 -11.18 -0.45
CA THR A 326 -9.71 -10.19 0.55
C THR A 326 -10.91 -9.72 1.37
N TRP A 327 -12.04 -9.41 0.72
CA TRP A 327 -13.26 -9.03 1.43
C TRP A 327 -13.80 -10.18 2.31
N GLU A 328 -13.81 -11.41 1.80
CA GLU A 328 -14.24 -12.59 2.56
C GLU A 328 -13.35 -12.84 3.77
N ARG A 329 -12.05 -12.57 3.65
CA ARG A 329 -11.08 -12.78 4.73
C ARG A 329 -11.16 -11.70 5.82
N TYR A 330 -11.26 -10.43 5.44
CA TYR A 330 -11.08 -9.32 6.39
C TYR A 330 -12.35 -8.53 6.65
N GLY A 331 -13.28 -8.42 5.69
CA GLY A 331 -14.56 -7.74 5.87
C GLY A 331 -14.47 -6.28 6.36
N GLY A 332 -13.40 -5.57 6.00
CA GLY A 332 -13.12 -4.21 6.49
C GLY A 332 -12.59 -4.15 7.92
N GLN A 333 -12.16 -5.28 8.49
CA GLN A 333 -11.64 -5.36 9.85
C GLN A 333 -10.15 -5.66 9.87
N ARG A 334 -9.45 -5.06 10.83
CA ARG A 334 -8.07 -5.40 11.15
C ARG A 334 -8.03 -6.85 11.68
N PRO A 335 -7.17 -7.73 11.12
CA PRO A 335 -7.06 -9.09 11.62
C PRO A 335 -6.41 -9.08 13.01
N ARG A 336 -6.94 -9.92 13.90
CA ARG A 336 -6.31 -10.22 15.19
C ARG A 336 -5.38 -11.41 14.99
N ILE A 337 -4.07 -11.14 15.01
CA ILE A 337 -3.04 -12.16 14.91
C ILE A 337 -2.45 -12.44 16.30
N SER A 338 -2.12 -13.70 16.57
CA SER A 338 -1.47 -14.15 17.82
C SER A 338 0.02 -14.42 17.62
N TRP A 339 0.64 -13.76 16.64
CA TRP A 339 2.04 -13.96 16.29
C TRP A 339 2.71 -12.65 15.85
N VAL A 340 4.03 -12.64 15.98
CA VAL A 340 4.91 -11.67 15.34
C VAL A 340 5.78 -12.42 14.34
N LEU A 341 5.88 -11.88 13.13
CA LEU A 341 6.70 -12.45 12.07
C LEU A 341 8.04 -11.71 11.95
N TRP A 342 9.12 -12.44 12.19
CA TRP A 342 10.49 -11.97 11.99
C TRP A 342 11.01 -12.38 10.61
N ARG A 343 11.69 -11.45 9.92
CA ARG A 343 12.37 -11.69 8.64
C ARG A 343 13.69 -10.91 8.59
N HIS A 344 14.63 -11.34 7.77
CA HIS A 344 15.89 -10.59 7.56
C HIS A 344 15.67 -9.14 7.10
N ARG A 345 14.61 -8.89 6.32
CA ARG A 345 14.19 -7.54 5.89
C ARG A 345 13.30 -6.80 6.89
N HIS A 346 12.79 -7.50 7.91
CA HIS A 346 11.88 -6.95 8.92
C HIS A 346 12.25 -7.52 10.28
N LYS A 347 13.29 -6.94 10.86
CA LYS A 347 13.89 -7.38 12.13
C LYS A 347 13.11 -6.79 13.29
N VAL A 348 11.90 -7.30 13.50
CA VAL A 348 11.12 -7.00 14.70
C VAL A 348 11.98 -7.22 15.95
N ARG A 349 11.92 -6.29 16.90
CA ARG A 349 12.71 -6.34 18.15
C ARG A 349 11.86 -6.63 19.38
N ILE A 350 10.55 -6.75 19.18
CA ILE A 350 9.55 -6.76 20.24
C ILE A 350 8.52 -7.86 19.95
N LEU A 351 8.24 -8.69 20.97
CA LEU A 351 7.21 -9.72 20.98
C LEU A 351 6.21 -9.42 22.11
N PRO A 352 4.95 -9.09 21.81
CA PRO A 352 3.93 -9.02 22.84
C PRO A 352 3.80 -10.36 23.58
N GLU A 353 3.74 -10.30 24.90
CA GLU A 353 3.55 -11.48 25.75
C GLU A 353 2.36 -12.34 25.28
N GLY A 354 2.55 -13.66 25.28
CA GLY A 354 1.54 -14.62 24.84
C GLY A 354 1.44 -14.82 23.32
N GLN A 355 2.22 -14.11 22.50
CA GLN A 355 2.27 -14.32 21.06
C GLN A 355 3.36 -15.29 20.62
N GLU A 356 3.16 -15.94 19.48
CA GLU A 356 4.17 -16.75 18.82
C GLU A 356 5.21 -15.87 18.12
N LEU A 357 6.49 -16.28 18.15
CA LEU A 357 7.50 -15.73 17.26
C LEU A 357 7.68 -16.66 16.06
N ARG A 358 7.28 -16.17 14.88
CA ARG A 358 7.36 -16.89 13.61
C ARG A 358 8.48 -16.34 12.75
N PHE A 359 9.07 -17.19 11.94
CA PHE A 359 10.15 -16.86 11.03
C PHE A 359 9.82 -17.29 9.60
N VAL A 360 10.29 -16.51 8.62
CA VAL A 360 10.24 -16.83 7.19
C VAL A 360 11.62 -16.64 6.56
N PHE A 361 12.04 -17.62 5.76
CA PHE A 361 13.37 -17.73 5.15
C PHE A 361 13.30 -18.05 3.65
N GLU A 362 14.34 -17.66 2.91
CA GLU A 362 14.57 -18.03 1.49
C GLU A 362 15.51 -19.23 1.39
N GLY A 363 15.19 -20.31 2.10
CA GLY A 363 16.01 -21.52 2.17
C GLY A 363 15.86 -22.22 3.52
N LYS A 364 16.27 -23.49 3.58
CA LYS A 364 16.21 -24.26 4.82
C LYS A 364 17.10 -23.63 5.88
N ALA A 365 16.59 -23.56 7.10
CA ALA A 365 17.30 -22.97 8.23
C ALA A 365 17.04 -23.78 9.50
N LEU A 366 17.99 -23.72 10.43
CA LEU A 366 17.79 -24.11 11.82
C LEU A 366 17.85 -22.84 12.66
N VAL A 367 16.78 -22.53 13.38
CA VAL A 367 16.77 -21.43 14.34
C VAL A 367 17.38 -21.94 15.64
N HIS A 368 18.58 -21.45 15.96
CA HIS A 368 19.25 -21.72 17.23
C HIS A 368 18.92 -20.58 18.18
N TRP A 369 18.28 -20.86 19.31
CA TRP A 369 17.73 -19.81 20.17
C TRP A 369 17.83 -20.17 21.65
N ALA A 370 17.83 -19.15 22.49
CA ALA A 370 17.83 -19.29 23.94
C ALA A 370 17.09 -18.10 24.58
N VAL A 371 16.82 -18.19 25.88
CA VAL A 371 16.11 -17.16 26.65
C VAL A 371 17.00 -16.65 27.76
N ASP A 372 17.13 -15.32 27.86
CA ASP A 372 17.90 -14.63 28.91
C ASP A 372 19.38 -15.06 29.00
N GLY A 373 19.95 -15.52 27.87
CA GLY A 373 21.35 -15.95 27.76
C GLY A 373 21.48 -17.27 26.98
N TRP A 374 22.72 -17.66 26.66
CA TRP A 374 23.04 -18.85 25.86
C TRP A 374 23.30 -20.13 26.69
N GLU A 375 22.91 -20.16 27.96
CA GLU A 375 23.18 -21.32 28.85
C GLU A 375 22.40 -22.58 28.42
N PHE A 376 21.16 -22.42 27.98
CA PHE A 376 20.26 -23.52 27.62
C PHE A 376 19.65 -23.31 26.23
N PRO A 377 20.45 -23.43 25.16
CA PRO A 377 19.95 -23.22 23.81
C PRO A 377 19.06 -24.38 23.36
N SER A 378 18.17 -24.06 22.43
CA SER A 378 17.28 -24.97 21.73
C SER A 378 17.36 -24.73 20.23
N ASP A 379 17.07 -25.78 19.46
CA ASP A 379 17.05 -25.71 18.01
C ASP A 379 15.63 -25.93 17.48
N THR A 380 15.23 -25.14 16.49
CA THR A 380 13.95 -25.30 15.81
C THR A 380 14.18 -25.33 14.30
N PRO A 381 14.01 -26.50 13.63
CA PRO A 381 14.20 -26.59 12.19
C PRO A 381 13.08 -25.87 11.46
N SER A 382 13.42 -25.28 10.31
CA SER A 382 12.41 -24.77 9.39
C SER A 382 11.64 -25.90 8.72
N ARG A 383 10.46 -25.55 8.21
CA ARG A 383 9.65 -26.38 7.32
C ARG A 383 9.19 -25.58 6.11
N PRO A 384 8.86 -26.25 5.00
CA PRO A 384 8.22 -25.59 3.86
C PRO A 384 6.95 -24.85 4.28
N LEU A 385 6.81 -23.62 3.80
CA LEU A 385 5.64 -22.76 3.97
C LEU A 385 4.90 -22.48 2.64
N GLY A 386 5.56 -22.75 1.52
CA GLY A 386 5.07 -22.49 0.16
C GLY A 386 5.90 -21.45 -0.59
N LEU A 387 5.76 -21.43 -1.91
CA LEU A 387 6.41 -20.57 -2.89
C LEU A 387 7.95 -20.56 -2.78
N GLY A 388 8.53 -21.68 -2.36
CA GLY A 388 9.96 -21.81 -2.10
C GLY A 388 10.45 -21.09 -0.84
N PHE A 389 9.54 -20.69 0.06
CA PHE A 389 9.87 -20.19 1.39
C PHE A 389 9.78 -21.29 2.44
N GLU A 390 10.63 -21.15 3.44
CA GLU A 390 10.69 -21.98 4.63
C GLU A 390 10.27 -21.13 5.84
N GLY A 391 9.81 -21.76 6.91
CA GLY A 391 9.53 -21.04 8.16
C GLY A 391 9.61 -21.89 9.41
N ALA A 392 9.68 -21.21 10.54
CA ALA A 392 9.78 -21.80 11.86
C ALA A 392 8.86 -21.07 12.84
N VAL A 393 8.39 -21.77 13.86
CA VAL A 393 7.57 -21.21 14.93
C VAL A 393 8.23 -21.57 16.25
N LEU A 394 8.61 -20.58 17.05
CA LEU A 394 9.22 -20.85 18.34
C LEU A 394 8.15 -21.05 19.43
N PRO A 395 8.32 -22.03 20.34
CA PRO A 395 7.40 -22.30 21.43
C PRO A 395 7.63 -21.33 22.60
N VAL A 396 7.41 -20.03 22.37
CA VAL A 396 7.77 -18.93 23.30
C VAL A 396 6.56 -18.22 23.91
N THR A 397 5.35 -18.73 23.70
CA THR A 397 4.11 -18.11 24.19
C THR A 397 3.98 -18.08 25.71
N ASN A 398 4.79 -18.87 26.42
CA ASN A 398 4.86 -18.91 27.88
C ASN A 398 5.83 -17.89 28.49
N LEU A 399 6.64 -17.20 27.68
CA LEU A 399 7.58 -16.18 28.15
C LEU A 399 6.84 -14.96 28.65
N ARG A 400 7.45 -14.27 29.62
CA ARG A 400 6.89 -13.11 30.32
C ARG A 400 7.59 -11.83 29.92
N THR A 401 6.88 -10.72 30.08
CA THR A 401 7.41 -9.37 29.93
C THR A 401 8.77 -9.20 30.63
N GLY A 402 9.74 -8.63 29.93
CA GLY A 402 11.11 -8.41 30.39
C GLY A 402 12.09 -9.52 30.00
N GLN A 403 11.62 -10.69 29.57
CA GLN A 403 12.48 -11.75 29.05
C GLN A 403 12.95 -11.43 27.63
N ARG A 404 14.13 -11.93 27.26
CA ARG A 404 14.74 -11.73 25.94
C ARG A 404 15.01 -13.05 25.25
N ILE A 405 14.49 -13.18 24.03
CA ILE A 405 14.79 -14.29 23.12
C ILE A 405 16.04 -13.89 22.33
N LEU A 406 17.11 -14.67 22.46
CA LEU A 406 18.32 -14.56 21.65
C LEU A 406 18.27 -15.65 20.58
N PHE A 407 18.64 -15.34 19.34
CA PHE A 407 18.70 -16.36 18.30
C PHE A 407 19.71 -16.03 17.20
N THR A 408 20.16 -17.08 16.53
CA THR A 408 20.94 -17.04 15.29
C THR A 408 20.46 -18.16 14.37
N PHE A 409 21.02 -18.25 13.16
CA PHE A 409 20.60 -19.24 12.17
C PHE A 409 21.78 -20.11 11.74
N PHE A 410 21.55 -21.40 11.62
CA PHE A 410 22.41 -22.30 10.86
C PHE A 410 21.76 -22.60 9.51
N TRP A 411 22.54 -22.49 8.43
CA TRP A 411 22.12 -22.69 7.05
C TRP A 411 22.64 -24.04 6.55
N PRO A 412 21.83 -25.12 6.59
CA PRO A 412 22.32 -26.47 6.36
C PRO A 412 22.87 -26.69 4.95
N GLU A 413 22.30 -26.04 3.94
CA GLU A 413 22.75 -26.16 2.54
C GLU A 413 24.12 -25.53 2.31
N ALA A 414 24.48 -24.51 3.09
CA ALA A 414 25.76 -23.83 3.02
C ALA A 414 26.73 -24.27 4.13
N GLU A 415 26.31 -25.21 4.99
CA GLU A 415 27.05 -25.71 6.15
C GLU A 415 27.68 -24.59 7.02
N ARG A 416 26.97 -23.48 7.19
CA ARG A 416 27.49 -22.31 7.91
C ARG A 416 26.49 -21.71 8.89
N TRP A 417 27.04 -21.15 9.96
CA TRP A 417 26.32 -20.25 10.84
C TRP A 417 26.17 -18.88 10.19
N GLU A 418 25.10 -18.16 10.56
CA GLU A 418 24.84 -16.78 10.16
C GLU A 418 25.95 -15.84 10.63
N GLY A 419 26.55 -16.12 11.80
CA GLY A 419 27.66 -15.34 12.37
C GLY A 419 27.21 -14.04 13.04
N VAL A 420 25.90 -13.86 13.22
CA VAL A 420 25.29 -12.71 13.91
C VAL A 420 24.20 -13.23 14.84
N ASP A 421 24.18 -12.70 16.06
CA ASP A 421 23.10 -12.92 17.02
C ASP A 421 22.07 -11.80 16.91
N TYR A 422 20.81 -12.18 16.98
CA TYR A 422 19.65 -11.30 17.01
C TYR A 422 18.93 -11.43 18.35
N SER A 423 18.11 -10.43 18.68
CA SER A 423 17.32 -10.46 19.90
C SER A 423 15.92 -9.89 19.71
N VAL A 424 14.96 -10.49 20.38
CA VAL A 424 13.58 -10.00 20.52
C VAL A 424 13.24 -9.93 22.00
N GLU A 425 12.75 -8.78 22.45
CA GLU A 425 12.31 -8.57 23.82
C GLU A 425 10.81 -8.86 23.97
N VAL A 426 10.45 -9.57 25.03
CA VAL A 426 9.05 -9.81 25.39
C VAL A 426 8.53 -8.60 26.15
N VAL A 427 7.45 -8.00 25.68
CA VAL A 427 6.85 -6.79 26.26
C VAL A 427 5.38 -7.01 26.63
N GLU A 428 4.84 -6.08 27.41
CA GLU A 428 3.41 -6.05 27.69
C GLU A 428 2.60 -6.00 26.38
N PRO A 429 1.47 -6.72 26.29
CA PRO A 429 0.60 -6.63 25.13
C PRO A 429 0.15 -5.19 24.90
N GLU A 430 0.36 -4.66 23.69
CA GLU A 430 -0.21 -3.36 23.31
C GLU A 430 -1.74 -3.44 23.46
N GLU A 431 -2.35 -2.52 24.21
CA GLU A 431 -3.79 -2.33 24.16
C GLU A 431 -4.16 -1.98 22.71
N VAL A 432 -5.00 -2.81 22.10
CA VAL A 432 -5.53 -2.54 20.76
C VAL A 432 -6.53 -1.39 20.91
N VAL A 433 -6.05 -0.15 20.82
CA VAL A 433 -6.89 1.05 20.72
C VAL A 433 -7.56 1.10 19.36
#